data_AF-A0A5C8ZIM6-F1
#
_entry.id   AF-A0A5C8ZIM6-F1
#
_cell.length_a   1.000
_cell.length_b   1.000
_cell.length_c   1.000
_cell.angle_alpha   90.00
_cell.angle_beta   90.00
_cell.angle_gamma   90.00
#
_symmetry.space_group_name_H-M   'P 1'
#
loop_
_entity.id
_entity.type
_entity.pdbx_description
1 polymer ?
#
loop_
_entity_poly.entity_id
_entity_poly.type
_entity_poly.pdbx_seq_one_letter_code
_entity_poly.pdbx_strand_id
1 'polypeptide(L)'
;MFEDVVDVVPFEVQDRGAPCCRGHPHLLGPFMRAGWSGAREGAVISWRGRPGRLIRVTEHAHAEHDDADHDADAAPGWDAVEAAVQSVTAVEPVHFAVGGLPDAGGVYAVDGYRTADGWLLVTLGLSELFEKTSDDPATSGWGLELTLRLPAALDEEQPPEWALRLLVRLGDHIDETGSVVGDGHRFDPGGPITGNPDTRLRALAFALDPELGGVDTPHGHLDFIRVVGITADELARMQATRTRQVLDELQRSPAVGPLMLTDPGR
;
A
#
# COMPACT_ATOMS: atom_id res chain seq x y z
N MET A 1 3.03 42.76 7.84
CA MET A 1 4.14 42.07 7.14
C MET A 1 4.54 40.92 8.05
N PHE A 2 4.14 39.67 7.84
CA PHE A 2 3.39 39.03 6.77
C PHE A 2 2.39 38.06 7.41
N GLU A 3 1.25 37.89 6.74
CA GLU A 3 0.19 36.94 7.10
C GLU A 3 0.53 35.57 6.50
N ASP A 4 0.56 34.53 7.33
CA ASP A 4 0.58 33.13 6.86
C ASP A 4 -0.85 32.67 6.61
N VAL A 5 -1.17 32.43 5.34
CA VAL A 5 -2.44 31.87 4.89
C VAL A 5 -2.26 30.36 4.78
N VAL A 6 -2.74 29.63 5.79
CA VAL A 6 -3.02 28.19 5.70
C VAL A 6 -4.33 28.02 4.94
N ASP A 7 -4.27 27.54 3.70
CA ASP A 7 -5.47 27.16 2.95
C ASP A 7 -6.04 25.86 3.54
N VAL A 8 -6.96 26.03 4.49
CA VAL A 8 -7.86 24.99 4.98
C VAL A 8 -9.11 25.02 4.12
N VAL A 9 -9.35 24.01 3.30
CA VAL A 9 -10.65 23.82 2.62
C VAL A 9 -11.50 22.88 3.49
N PRO A 10 -12.59 23.37 4.14
CA PRO A 10 -13.51 22.50 4.88
C PRO A 10 -14.56 21.91 3.93
N PHE A 11 -14.86 20.62 4.08
CA PHE A 11 -16.11 20.05 3.58
C PHE A 11 -16.98 19.63 4.77
N GLU A 12 -18.11 20.30 4.90
CA GLU A 12 -19.10 20.13 5.96
C GLU A 12 -20.09 19.02 5.55
N VAL A 13 -20.23 17.97 6.37
CA VAL A 13 -21.41 17.09 6.31
C VAL A 13 -21.92 16.86 7.72
N GLN A 14 -23.18 17.23 7.90
CA GLN A 14 -23.94 17.19 9.14
C GLN A 14 -23.98 15.80 9.79
N ASP A 15 -23.85 15.87 11.11
CA ASP A 15 -24.04 14.84 12.13
C ASP A 15 -25.38 14.12 12.02
N ARG A 16 -25.35 12.77 12.06
CA ARG A 16 -26.30 11.93 12.82
C ARG A 16 -25.67 10.59 13.21
N GLY A 17 -25.34 10.45 14.50
CA GLY A 17 -25.72 9.30 15.33
C GLY A 17 -24.80 8.07 15.32
N ALA A 18 -23.99 7.94 16.38
CA ALA A 18 -23.42 6.67 16.83
C ALA A 18 -24.52 5.68 17.30
N PRO A 19 -24.21 4.38 17.40
CA PRO A 19 -23.94 3.84 18.73
C PRO A 19 -22.82 2.78 18.83
N CYS A 20 -21.98 2.97 19.85
CA CYS A 20 -21.58 2.05 20.91
C CYS A 20 -21.56 0.50 20.73
N CYS A 21 -20.39 -0.06 21.07
CA CYS A 21 -20.13 -1.13 22.08
C CYS A 21 -19.48 -2.45 21.60
N ARG A 22 -18.21 -2.59 22.00
CA ARG A 22 -17.53 -3.69 22.73
C ARG A 22 -17.79 -5.17 22.34
N GLY A 23 -16.68 -5.92 22.21
CA GLY A 23 -16.60 -7.30 22.69
C GLY A 23 -15.54 -8.19 22.04
N HIS A 24 -14.35 -8.28 22.64
CA HIS A 24 -13.47 -9.48 22.60
C HIS A 24 -13.88 -10.42 23.75
N PRO A 25 -13.68 -11.77 23.69
CA PRO A 25 -12.34 -12.38 23.68
C PRO A 25 -12.14 -13.73 22.92
N HIS A 26 -10.87 -13.95 22.57
CA HIS A 26 -10.07 -15.17 22.34
C HIS A 26 -10.71 -16.55 22.10
N LEU A 27 -10.24 -17.23 21.02
CA LEU A 27 -9.96 -18.68 21.00
C LEU A 27 -8.74 -18.98 20.09
N LEU A 28 -7.84 -19.82 20.60
CA LEU A 28 -6.59 -20.28 19.98
C LEU A 28 -6.78 -21.49 19.05
N GLY A 29 -6.13 -21.43 17.88
CA GLY A 29 -5.58 -22.56 17.09
C GLY A 29 -6.42 -23.10 15.93
N PRO A 30 -5.83 -23.82 14.93
CA PRO A 30 -4.47 -23.80 14.40
C PRO A 30 -4.41 -23.20 12.97
N PHE A 31 -3.21 -22.84 12.52
CA PHE A 31 -2.90 -22.51 11.12
C PHE A 31 -3.48 -23.53 10.13
N MET A 32 -4.45 -23.11 9.31
CA MET A 32 -4.70 -23.66 7.98
C MET A 32 -5.16 -22.55 7.04
N ARG A 33 -4.24 -22.22 6.15
CA ARG A 33 -4.35 -21.41 4.93
C ARG A 33 -5.66 -21.71 4.18
N ALA A 34 -6.59 -20.76 4.18
CA ALA A 34 -7.66 -20.72 3.18
C ALA A 34 -7.20 -19.79 2.06
N GLY A 35 -6.67 -20.40 1.01
CA GLY A 35 -6.13 -19.72 -0.16
C GLY A 35 -7.19 -18.91 -0.89
N TRP A 36 -6.73 -17.82 -1.49
CA TRP A 36 -7.45 -16.94 -2.40
C TRP A 36 -8.05 -17.75 -3.56
N SER A 37 -9.32 -18.13 -3.40
CA SER A 37 -10.16 -18.60 -4.51
C SER A 37 -11.52 -17.91 -4.40
N GLY A 38 -11.76 -16.96 -5.30
CA GLY A 38 -13.10 -16.44 -5.61
C GLY A 38 -13.79 -15.70 -4.46
N ALA A 39 -13.65 -14.37 -4.42
CA ALA A 39 -14.74 -13.55 -3.90
C ALA A 39 -15.96 -13.77 -4.84
N ARG A 40 -17.05 -14.28 -4.26
CA ARG A 40 -18.24 -14.79 -4.96
C ARG A 40 -18.88 -13.74 -5.88
N GLU A 41 -19.52 -14.21 -6.96
CA GLU A 41 -20.41 -13.40 -7.81
C GLU A 41 -21.38 -12.57 -6.96
N GLY A 42 -21.38 -11.24 -7.16
CA GLY A 42 -22.37 -10.32 -6.60
C GLY A 42 -22.03 -9.63 -5.28
N ALA A 43 -20.83 -9.80 -4.72
CA ALA A 43 -20.42 -9.01 -3.55
C ALA A 43 -20.02 -7.58 -3.96
N VAL A 44 -20.91 -6.61 -3.73
CA VAL A 44 -20.51 -5.20 -3.66
C VAL A 44 -19.75 -5.03 -2.35
N ILE A 45 -18.41 -4.96 -2.40
CA ILE A 45 -17.62 -4.55 -1.24
C ILE A 45 -17.88 -3.06 -1.06
N SER A 46 -18.81 -2.72 -0.16
CA SER A 46 -18.98 -1.34 0.29
C SER A 46 -17.82 -1.03 1.24
N TRP A 47 -16.93 -0.13 0.84
CA TRP A 47 -15.95 0.49 1.73
C TRP A 47 -16.69 1.14 2.89
N ARG A 48 -16.74 0.49 4.05
CA ARG A 48 -17.34 1.04 5.28
C ARG A 48 -16.24 1.44 6.23
N GLY A 49 -15.69 2.61 5.95
CA GLY A 49 -14.72 3.32 6.77
C GLY A 49 -14.47 4.68 6.13
N ARG A 50 -14.32 5.75 6.93
CA ARG A 50 -13.76 6.99 6.38
C ARG A 50 -12.27 6.68 6.14
N PRO A 51 -11.76 6.79 4.91
CA PRO A 51 -10.32 6.67 4.72
C PRO A 51 -9.64 7.69 5.63
N GLY A 52 -8.56 7.27 6.31
CA GLY A 52 -7.73 8.17 7.08
C GLY A 52 -7.35 9.38 6.23
N ARG A 53 -7.27 10.57 6.85
CA ARG A 53 -6.83 11.76 6.13
C ARG A 53 -5.36 11.57 5.78
N LEU A 54 -5.04 11.57 4.49
CA LEU A 54 -3.66 11.58 4.04
C LEU A 54 -3.10 12.99 4.22
N ILE A 55 -1.95 13.10 4.88
CA ILE A 55 -1.27 14.37 5.10
C ILE A 55 0.10 14.27 4.44
N ARG A 56 0.34 15.11 3.42
CA ARG A 56 1.69 15.30 2.89
C ARG A 56 2.53 15.93 3.99
N VAL A 57 3.63 15.29 4.34
CA VAL A 57 4.60 15.82 5.29
C VAL A 57 5.68 16.51 4.48
N THR A 58 5.77 17.84 4.60
CA THR A 58 6.68 18.67 3.78
C THR A 58 8.06 18.87 4.40
N GLU A 59 8.25 18.45 5.64
CA GLU A 59 9.53 18.48 6.36
C GLU A 59 9.60 17.24 7.26
N HIS A 60 10.73 16.54 7.26
CA HIS A 60 11.08 15.65 8.37
C HIS A 60 11.10 16.52 9.62
N ALA A 61 10.01 16.49 10.39
CA ALA A 61 10.02 17.05 11.72
C ALA A 61 10.95 16.16 12.56
N HIS A 62 12.26 16.43 12.50
CA HIS A 62 13.17 16.07 13.56
C HIS A 62 12.66 16.80 14.80
N ALA A 63 11.84 16.12 15.58
CA ALA A 63 11.54 16.55 16.92
C ALA A 63 12.88 16.51 17.68
N GLU A 64 13.53 17.66 17.83
CA GLU A 64 14.63 17.80 18.78
C GLU A 64 14.04 17.50 20.17
N HIS A 65 14.29 16.30 20.68
CA HIS A 65 14.13 15.96 22.10
C HIS A 65 15.52 15.75 22.69
N ASP A 66 15.88 16.68 23.57
CA ASP A 66 17.09 16.67 24.40
C ASP A 66 17.11 15.42 25.31
N ASP A 67 18.08 14.54 25.05
CA ASP A 67 18.75 13.56 25.91
C ASP A 67 17.98 12.90 27.08
N ALA A 68 17.41 11.71 26.82
CA ALA A 68 17.61 10.47 27.61
C ALA A 68 16.72 9.29 27.14
N ASP A 69 17.04 8.66 26.00
CA ASP A 69 16.92 7.20 25.72
C ASP A 69 17.31 6.96 24.25
N HIS A 70 18.52 6.46 24.01
CA HIS A 70 19.14 6.36 22.67
C HIS A 70 18.53 5.30 21.72
N ASP A 71 17.37 4.71 22.06
CA ASP A 71 16.71 3.65 21.27
C ASP A 71 15.23 3.92 20.93
N ALA A 72 14.60 4.95 21.51
CA ALA A 72 13.14 5.16 21.36
C ALA A 72 12.71 5.72 19.99
N ASP A 73 13.65 6.27 19.22
CA ASP A 73 13.42 6.83 17.87
C ASP A 73 13.98 5.93 16.75
N ALA A 74 14.55 4.76 17.09
CA ALA A 74 15.12 3.86 16.10
C ALA A 74 14.01 3.12 15.33
N ALA A 75 14.12 3.09 14.00
CA ALA A 75 13.17 2.42 13.11
C ALA A 75 13.89 1.43 12.18
N PRO A 76 14.55 0.38 12.70
CA PRO A 76 15.42 -0.47 11.88
C PRO A 76 14.66 -1.29 10.82
N GLY A 77 13.35 -1.52 10.99
CA GLY A 77 12.50 -2.08 9.94
C GLY A 77 12.26 -1.08 8.80
N TRP A 78 12.01 0.19 9.15
CA TRP A 78 11.94 1.29 8.18
C TRP A 78 13.25 1.47 7.42
N ASP A 79 14.38 1.53 8.14
CA ASP A 79 15.71 1.69 7.55
C ASP A 79 16.00 0.58 6.52
N ALA A 80 15.56 -0.65 6.78
CA ALA A 80 15.72 -1.77 5.86
C ALA A 80 14.86 -1.59 4.59
N VAL A 81 13.63 -1.08 4.72
CA VAL A 81 12.78 -0.75 3.57
C VAL A 81 13.39 0.38 2.75
N GLU A 82 13.84 1.45 3.39
CA GLU A 82 14.47 2.59 2.72
C GLU A 82 15.75 2.17 1.99
N ALA A 83 16.62 1.39 2.64
CA ALA A 83 17.84 0.86 2.03
C ALA A 83 17.55 -0.02 0.80
N ALA A 84 16.48 -0.81 0.81
CA ALA A 84 16.06 -1.58 -0.36
C ALA A 84 15.63 -0.65 -1.51
N VAL A 85 14.85 0.40 -1.23
CA VAL A 85 14.39 1.36 -2.25
C VAL A 85 15.54 2.21 -2.82
N GLN A 86 16.56 2.53 -2.00
CA GLN A 86 17.77 3.24 -2.43
C GLN A 86 18.55 2.50 -3.54
N SER A 87 18.36 1.18 -3.69
CA SER A 87 18.93 0.41 -4.81
C SER A 87 18.30 0.73 -6.17
N VAL A 88 17.08 1.29 -6.17
CA VAL A 88 16.29 1.63 -7.36
C VAL A 88 16.38 3.12 -7.68
N THR A 89 16.34 3.97 -6.65
CA THR A 89 16.41 5.42 -6.82
C THR A 89 17.02 6.08 -5.60
N ALA A 90 17.85 7.11 -5.83
CA ALA A 90 18.44 7.94 -4.77
C ALA A 90 17.65 9.23 -4.53
N VAL A 91 16.46 9.37 -5.14
CA VAL A 91 15.61 10.55 -4.97
C VAL A 91 14.83 10.41 -3.67
N GLU A 92 14.90 11.43 -2.83
CA GLU A 92 14.13 11.53 -1.59
C GLU A 92 12.62 11.39 -1.87
N PRO A 93 11.88 10.58 -1.09
CA PRO A 93 10.45 10.43 -1.29
C PRO A 93 9.67 11.67 -0.88
N VAL A 94 8.49 11.81 -1.47
CA VAL A 94 7.41 12.59 -0.84
C VAL A 94 6.70 11.67 0.14
N HIS A 95 6.77 12.01 1.43
CA HIS A 95 6.15 11.22 2.50
C HIS A 95 4.68 11.60 2.72
N PHE A 96 3.81 10.59 2.72
CA PHE A 96 2.38 10.76 2.98
C PHE A 96 1.94 9.94 4.20
N ALA A 97 1.80 10.61 5.34
CA ALA A 97 1.35 9.97 6.57
C ALA A 97 -0.17 9.70 6.52
N VAL A 98 -0.54 8.49 6.94
CA VAL A 98 -1.93 8.07 7.14
C VAL A 98 -2.18 8.19 8.65
N GLY A 99 -2.86 9.26 9.08
CA GLY A 99 -2.92 9.60 10.51
C GLY A 99 -3.24 8.41 11.43
N GLY A 100 -2.41 8.21 12.46
CA GLY A 100 -2.47 7.06 13.39
C GLY A 100 -1.19 6.96 14.21
N LEU A 101 -1.16 6.07 15.21
CA LEU A 101 0.10 5.66 15.85
C LEU A 101 0.76 4.56 15.00
N PRO A 102 2.10 4.45 14.98
CA PRO A 102 2.82 3.38 14.27
C PRO A 102 2.26 1.97 14.48
N ASP A 103 1.80 1.65 15.69
CA ASP A 103 1.30 0.32 16.06
C ASP A 103 -0.23 0.17 15.93
N ALA A 104 -0.91 1.10 15.25
CA ALA A 104 -2.36 1.07 15.13
C ALA A 104 -2.90 -0.01 14.17
N GLY A 105 -2.01 -0.72 13.47
CA GLY A 105 -2.35 -1.66 12.40
C GLY A 105 -2.54 -0.96 11.04
N GLY A 106 -2.34 -1.72 9.96
CA GLY A 106 -2.47 -1.22 8.58
C GLY A 106 -1.30 -0.36 8.10
N VAL A 107 -1.57 0.50 7.12
CA VAL A 107 -0.53 1.36 6.51
C VAL A 107 -0.34 2.61 7.36
N TYR A 108 0.86 2.78 7.91
CA TYR A 108 1.30 3.98 8.62
C TYR A 108 1.54 5.16 7.67
N ALA A 109 2.20 4.89 6.54
CA ALA A 109 2.50 5.89 5.53
C ALA A 109 2.66 5.31 4.13
N VAL A 110 2.64 6.19 3.13
CA VAL A 110 3.02 5.86 1.76
C VAL A 110 4.10 6.83 1.31
N ASP A 111 5.24 6.29 0.89
CA ASP A 111 6.30 7.07 0.28
C ASP A 111 6.18 7.08 -1.24
N GLY A 112 6.26 8.27 -1.83
CA GLY A 112 6.27 8.46 -3.28
C GLY A 112 7.65 8.85 -3.80
N TYR A 113 8.36 7.92 -4.42
CA TYR A 113 9.68 8.13 -5.00
C TYR A 113 9.60 8.49 -6.47
N ARG A 114 10.39 9.48 -6.89
CA ARG A 114 10.60 9.75 -8.32
C ARG A 114 11.62 8.79 -8.93
N THR A 115 11.27 8.27 -10.11
CA THR A 115 12.10 7.36 -10.90
C THR A 115 12.10 7.78 -12.38
N ALA A 116 12.98 7.18 -13.18
CA ALA A 116 13.03 7.45 -14.62
C ALA A 116 11.72 7.09 -15.36
N ASP A 117 10.95 6.12 -14.83
CA ASP A 117 9.72 5.61 -15.44
C ASP A 117 8.44 6.21 -14.82
N GLY A 118 8.57 7.18 -13.92
CA GLY A 118 7.45 7.84 -13.24
C GLY A 118 7.52 7.72 -11.72
N TRP A 119 6.40 7.38 -11.08
CA TRP A 119 6.31 7.21 -9.63
C TRP A 119 6.52 5.75 -9.22
N LEU A 120 7.29 5.54 -8.16
CA LEU A 120 7.28 4.32 -7.35
C LEU A 120 6.68 4.67 -5.99
N LEU A 121 5.53 4.09 -5.68
CA LEU A 121 4.90 4.20 -4.37
C LEU A 121 5.24 2.96 -3.54
N VAL A 122 5.58 3.16 -2.28
CA VAL A 122 5.92 2.10 -1.32
C VAL A 122 5.13 2.35 -0.04
N THR A 123 4.42 1.34 0.46
CA THR A 123 3.78 1.44 1.77
C THR A 123 4.80 1.26 2.89
N LEU A 124 4.46 1.79 4.06
CA LEU A 124 5.15 1.56 5.32
C LEU A 124 4.09 1.21 6.36
N GLY A 125 4.27 0.11 7.07
CA GLY A 125 3.46 -0.30 8.23
C GLY A 125 2.78 -1.65 8.08
N LEU A 126 2.84 -2.27 6.90
CA LEU A 126 2.44 -3.66 6.76
C LEU A 126 3.52 -4.61 7.26
N SER A 127 4.76 -4.13 7.31
CA SER A 127 5.86 -4.72 8.07
C SER A 127 6.05 -4.04 9.43
N GLU A 128 6.83 -4.67 10.31
CA GLU A 128 7.21 -4.08 11.59
C GLU A 128 8.36 -3.09 11.38
N LEU A 129 8.07 -1.79 11.57
CA LEU A 129 9.01 -0.70 11.27
C LEU A 129 9.95 -0.36 12.43
N PHE A 130 9.44 -0.42 13.67
CA PHE A 130 10.13 0.05 14.87
C PHE A 130 10.55 -1.09 15.79
N GLU A 131 9.60 -1.93 16.16
CA GLU A 131 9.81 -3.04 17.08
C GLU A 131 9.14 -4.33 16.58
N LYS A 132 9.67 -5.46 17.04
CA LYS A 132 9.06 -6.77 16.82
C LYS A 132 7.90 -6.97 17.80
N THR A 133 6.67 -6.97 17.31
CA THR A 133 5.43 -7.09 18.10
C THR A 133 4.68 -8.39 17.86
N SER A 134 4.89 -9.03 16.71
CA SER A 134 4.29 -10.30 16.32
C SER A 134 5.07 -11.51 16.86
N ASP A 135 4.35 -12.62 17.04
CA ASP A 135 4.90 -13.84 17.65
C ASP A 135 5.89 -14.61 16.73
N ASP A 136 5.82 -14.42 15.41
CA ASP A 136 6.67 -15.12 14.45
C ASP A 136 7.96 -14.34 14.19
N PRO A 137 9.12 -14.76 14.72
CA PRO A 137 10.38 -14.06 14.52
C PRO A 137 10.88 -14.09 13.06
N ALA A 138 10.34 -14.97 12.21
CA ALA A 138 10.79 -15.10 10.82
C ALA A 138 10.11 -14.10 9.87
N THR A 139 8.96 -13.55 10.23
CA THR A 139 8.13 -12.72 9.34
C THR A 139 7.95 -11.35 9.95
N SER A 140 8.32 -10.26 9.27
CA SER A 140 8.11 -8.90 9.77
C SER A 140 6.65 -8.46 9.53
N GLY A 141 5.86 -8.32 10.59
CA GLY A 141 4.44 -7.94 10.52
C GLY A 141 3.61 -8.88 9.64
N TRP A 142 2.95 -8.33 8.63
CA TRP A 142 2.23 -9.08 7.59
C TRP A 142 3.15 -9.75 6.56
N GLY A 143 4.47 -9.53 6.65
CA GLY A 143 5.48 -10.13 5.79
C GLY A 143 5.61 -9.47 4.43
N LEU A 144 5.10 -8.25 4.26
CA LEU A 144 5.19 -7.52 3.01
C LEU A 144 5.16 -6.00 3.20
N GLU A 145 5.62 -5.30 2.16
CA GLU A 145 5.16 -3.95 1.84
C GLU A 145 4.59 -3.93 0.41
N LEU A 146 3.56 -3.13 0.18
CA LEU A 146 2.95 -2.96 -1.13
C LEU A 146 3.72 -1.91 -1.93
N THR A 147 3.96 -2.20 -3.21
CA THR A 147 4.51 -1.24 -4.15
C THR A 147 3.56 -0.98 -5.31
N LEU A 148 3.59 0.21 -5.90
CA LEU A 148 2.80 0.55 -7.09
C LEU A 148 3.60 1.51 -7.97
N ARG A 149 3.71 1.20 -9.27
CA ARG A 149 4.32 2.12 -10.24
C ARG A 149 3.30 2.74 -11.16
N LEU A 150 3.49 4.03 -11.42
CA LEU A 150 2.61 4.84 -12.26
C LEU A 150 3.46 5.64 -13.25
N PRO A 151 3.00 5.79 -14.51
CA PRO A 151 3.58 6.80 -15.38
C PRO A 151 3.33 8.18 -14.78
N ALA A 152 4.14 9.16 -15.16
CA ALA A 152 3.97 10.50 -14.64
C ALA A 152 4.56 11.58 -15.55
N ALA A 153 3.98 12.77 -15.46
CA ALA A 153 4.46 13.92 -16.23
C ALA A 153 5.70 14.56 -15.58
N LEU A 154 6.51 15.25 -16.38
CA LEU A 154 7.76 15.89 -15.90
C LEU A 154 7.51 17.02 -14.88
N ASP A 155 6.37 17.68 -14.96
CA ASP A 155 5.92 18.78 -14.08
C ASP A 155 5.06 18.30 -12.90
N GLU A 156 4.82 17.00 -12.79
CA GLU A 156 4.02 16.43 -11.71
C GLU A 156 4.88 16.27 -10.45
N GLU A 157 4.59 17.08 -9.43
CA GLU A 157 5.31 17.14 -8.15
C GLU A 157 4.84 16.11 -7.10
N GLN A 158 3.67 15.50 -7.30
CA GLN A 158 3.09 14.54 -6.37
C GLN A 158 2.39 13.41 -7.14
N PRO A 159 2.41 12.17 -6.62
CA PRO A 159 1.67 11.08 -7.23
C PRO A 159 0.14 11.30 -7.19
N PRO A 160 -0.61 10.65 -8.08
CA PRO A 160 -2.07 10.76 -8.11
C PRO A 160 -2.70 10.28 -6.79
N GLU A 161 -3.56 11.10 -6.19
CA GLU A 161 -4.18 10.82 -4.89
C GLU A 161 -4.98 9.50 -4.86
N TRP A 162 -5.57 9.08 -5.99
CA TRP A 162 -6.29 7.81 -6.06
C TRP A 162 -5.40 6.60 -5.77
N ALA A 163 -4.12 6.67 -6.15
CA ALA A 163 -3.17 5.58 -5.98
C ALA A 163 -2.74 5.46 -4.52
N LEU A 164 -2.50 6.60 -3.86
CA LEU A 164 -2.23 6.64 -2.42
C LEU A 164 -3.42 6.04 -1.64
N ARG A 165 -4.65 6.50 -1.93
CA ARG A 165 -5.86 5.95 -1.30
C ARG A 165 -6.07 4.47 -1.58
N LEU A 166 -5.67 3.99 -2.76
CA LEU A 166 -5.77 2.56 -3.10
C LEU A 166 -4.85 1.72 -2.21
N LEU A 167 -3.59 2.13 -2.03
CA LEU A 167 -2.62 1.41 -1.20
C LEU A 167 -3.05 1.38 0.27
N VAL A 168 -3.45 2.52 0.83
CA VAL A 168 -3.95 2.59 2.22
C VAL A 168 -5.11 1.64 2.42
N ARG A 169 -6.08 1.64 1.49
CA ARG A 169 -7.25 0.76 1.54
C ARG A 169 -6.92 -0.73 1.42
N LEU A 170 -5.91 -1.09 0.64
CA LEU A 170 -5.44 -2.47 0.57
C LEU A 170 -4.77 -2.87 1.88
N GLY A 171 -4.00 -1.97 2.49
CA GLY A 171 -3.40 -2.16 3.79
C GLY A 171 -4.44 -2.39 4.89
N ASP A 172 -5.42 -1.49 5.00
CA ASP A 172 -6.56 -1.63 5.91
C ASP A 172 -7.25 -2.99 5.72
N HIS A 173 -7.47 -3.40 4.47
CA HIS A 173 -8.10 -4.69 4.18
C HIS A 173 -7.26 -5.89 4.64
N ILE A 174 -5.94 -5.85 4.43
CA ILE A 174 -5.02 -6.91 4.90
C ILE A 174 -5.09 -6.97 6.42
N ASP A 175 -5.03 -5.83 7.10
CA ASP A 175 -5.06 -5.73 8.55
C ASP A 175 -6.38 -6.22 9.16
N GLU A 176 -7.51 -5.76 8.62
CA GLU A 176 -8.85 -6.10 9.08
C GLU A 176 -9.21 -7.58 8.87
N THR A 177 -8.68 -8.21 7.82
CA THR A 177 -9.10 -9.56 7.42
C THR A 177 -8.05 -10.64 7.62
N GLY A 178 -6.79 -10.26 7.84
CA GLY A 178 -5.63 -11.16 7.82
C GLY A 178 -5.36 -11.81 6.45
N SER A 179 -5.99 -11.32 5.37
CA SER A 179 -5.82 -11.87 4.03
C SER A 179 -4.61 -11.26 3.35
N VAL A 180 -3.44 -11.86 3.57
CA VAL A 180 -2.17 -11.43 2.97
C VAL A 180 -2.12 -11.73 1.46
N VAL A 181 -1.64 -10.75 0.68
CA VAL A 181 -1.43 -10.88 -0.78
C VAL A 181 -0.01 -11.32 -1.12
N GLY A 182 0.19 -11.94 -2.29
CA GLY A 182 1.50 -12.40 -2.74
C GLY A 182 1.55 -12.64 -4.24
N ASP A 183 2.69 -13.09 -4.76
CA ASP A 183 2.90 -13.32 -6.19
C ASP A 183 1.81 -14.22 -6.81
N GLY A 184 1.20 -13.75 -7.90
CA GLY A 184 0.13 -14.45 -8.61
C GLY A 184 -1.26 -14.32 -7.97
N HIS A 185 -1.42 -13.58 -6.88
CA HIS A 185 -2.74 -13.23 -6.36
C HIS A 185 -3.43 -12.19 -7.26
N ARG A 186 -4.76 -12.08 -7.14
CA ARG A 186 -5.58 -11.08 -7.82
C ARG A 186 -6.75 -10.66 -6.95
N PHE A 187 -7.20 -9.43 -7.12
CA PHE A 187 -8.30 -8.84 -6.34
C PHE A 187 -9.20 -7.98 -7.23
N ASP A 188 -10.51 -8.20 -7.14
CA ASP A 188 -11.52 -7.41 -7.84
C ASP A 188 -12.32 -6.59 -6.80
N PRO A 189 -12.16 -5.25 -6.75
CA PRO A 189 -12.85 -4.39 -5.78
C PRO A 189 -14.32 -4.07 -6.12
N GLY A 190 -14.88 -4.60 -7.22
CA GLY A 190 -16.26 -4.29 -7.61
C GLY A 190 -16.46 -2.99 -8.42
N GLY A 191 -15.44 -2.14 -8.58
CA GLY A 191 -15.46 -0.95 -9.44
C GLY A 191 -14.09 -0.54 -10.02
N PRO A 192 -14.01 0.57 -10.76
CA PRO A 192 -12.75 1.10 -11.29
C PRO A 192 -11.75 1.43 -10.17
N ILE A 193 -10.50 1.02 -10.31
CA ILE A 193 -9.51 1.14 -9.22
C ILE A 193 -9.06 2.58 -8.98
N THR A 194 -9.22 3.46 -9.97
CA THR A 194 -8.86 4.89 -9.89
C THR A 194 -10.00 5.75 -9.35
N GLY A 195 -11.21 5.19 -9.21
CA GLY A 195 -12.44 5.94 -8.95
C GLY A 195 -13.01 6.69 -10.16
N ASN A 196 -12.26 6.79 -11.27
CA ASN A 196 -12.77 7.35 -12.52
C ASN A 196 -13.54 6.27 -13.30
N PRO A 197 -14.84 6.45 -13.62
CA PRO A 197 -15.62 5.47 -14.39
C PRO A 197 -15.08 5.21 -15.80
N ASP A 198 -14.30 6.14 -16.37
CA ASP A 198 -13.80 6.03 -17.74
C ASP A 198 -12.49 5.23 -17.85
N THR A 199 -11.84 4.89 -16.72
CA THR A 199 -10.65 4.02 -16.81
C THR A 199 -11.04 2.58 -17.15
N ARG A 200 -10.17 1.92 -17.92
CA ARG A 200 -10.29 0.48 -18.20
C ARG A 200 -9.79 -0.39 -17.04
N LEU A 201 -9.05 0.19 -16.10
CA LEU A 201 -8.47 -0.52 -14.96
C LEU A 201 -9.54 -0.84 -13.91
N ARG A 202 -9.87 -2.12 -13.79
CA ARG A 202 -11.03 -2.61 -13.04
C ARG A 202 -10.65 -3.49 -11.87
N ALA A 203 -9.54 -4.21 -11.94
CA ALA A 203 -9.09 -5.12 -10.90
C ALA A 203 -7.58 -4.98 -10.67
N LEU A 204 -7.05 -5.76 -9.74
CA LEU A 204 -5.65 -5.80 -9.36
C LEU A 204 -5.09 -7.20 -9.54
N ALA A 205 -3.83 -7.28 -9.92
CA ALA A 205 -3.00 -8.46 -9.78
C ALA A 205 -1.76 -8.11 -8.95
N PHE A 206 -1.19 -9.11 -8.29
CA PHE A 206 -0.04 -8.96 -7.41
C PHE A 206 1.12 -9.82 -7.91
N ALA A 207 2.31 -9.25 -7.87
CA ALA A 207 3.56 -9.90 -8.25
C ALA A 207 4.64 -9.58 -7.23
N LEU A 208 5.66 -10.43 -7.10
CA LEU A 208 6.90 -9.99 -6.44
C LEU A 208 7.48 -8.80 -7.22
N ASP A 209 7.88 -7.75 -6.51
CA ASP A 209 8.46 -6.58 -7.16
C ASP A 209 9.77 -6.98 -7.87
N PRO A 210 9.87 -6.77 -9.20
CA PRO A 210 10.99 -7.29 -9.98
C PRO A 210 12.33 -6.61 -9.66
N GLU A 211 12.32 -5.44 -9.03
CA GLU A 211 13.54 -4.71 -8.67
C GLU A 211 13.87 -4.81 -7.18
N LEU A 212 12.84 -4.83 -6.33
CA LEU A 212 13.03 -4.82 -4.87
C LEU A 212 13.08 -6.23 -4.25
N GLY A 213 12.37 -7.21 -4.82
CA GLY A 213 12.34 -8.57 -4.30
C GLY A 213 11.85 -8.64 -2.85
N GLY A 214 12.63 -9.28 -1.98
CA GLY A 214 12.39 -9.36 -0.54
C GLY A 214 13.65 -9.00 0.25
N VAL A 215 13.47 -8.56 1.49
CA VAL A 215 14.54 -8.08 2.37
C VAL A 215 14.40 -8.65 3.77
N ASP A 216 15.53 -8.97 4.38
CA ASP A 216 15.61 -9.34 5.79
C ASP A 216 15.80 -8.07 6.63
N THR A 217 14.97 -7.92 7.67
CA THR A 217 15.11 -6.86 8.68
C THR A 217 15.41 -7.49 10.04
N PRO A 218 15.80 -6.69 11.05
CA PRO A 218 15.92 -7.18 12.43
C PRO A 218 14.62 -7.76 13.01
N HIS A 219 13.46 -7.50 12.39
CA HIS A 219 12.14 -7.97 12.83
C HIS A 219 11.59 -9.16 12.01
N GLY A 220 12.36 -9.63 11.02
CA GLY A 220 11.99 -10.75 10.16
C GLY A 220 12.05 -10.38 8.68
N HIS A 221 11.57 -11.28 7.83
CA HIS A 221 11.55 -11.10 6.39
C HIS A 221 10.29 -10.37 5.92
N LEU A 222 10.41 -9.56 4.87
CA LEU A 222 9.28 -9.04 4.11
C LEU A 222 9.55 -9.12 2.60
N ASP A 223 8.48 -9.34 1.83
CA ASP A 223 8.49 -9.22 0.37
C ASP A 223 7.90 -7.88 -0.09
N PHE A 224 8.50 -7.24 -1.09
CA PHE A 224 7.86 -6.14 -1.80
C PHE A 224 6.88 -6.70 -2.82
N ILE A 225 5.58 -6.46 -2.61
CA ILE A 225 4.52 -6.98 -3.47
C ILE A 225 4.01 -5.85 -4.38
N ARG A 226 4.32 -5.97 -5.68
CA ARG A 226 3.85 -5.05 -6.70
C ARG A 226 2.36 -5.21 -6.96
N VAL A 227 1.61 -4.14 -6.73
CA VAL A 227 0.23 -3.95 -7.17
C VAL A 227 0.22 -3.53 -8.65
N VAL A 228 -0.51 -4.29 -9.47
CA VAL A 228 -0.68 -4.04 -10.91
C VAL A 228 -2.16 -3.85 -11.22
N GLY A 229 -2.55 -2.67 -11.69
CA GLY A 229 -3.89 -2.45 -12.21
C GLY A 229 -4.11 -3.25 -13.50
N ILE A 230 -5.24 -3.96 -13.58
CA ILE A 230 -5.61 -4.80 -14.72
C ILE A 230 -7.02 -4.50 -15.23
N THR A 231 -7.22 -4.72 -16.51
CA THR A 231 -8.52 -4.57 -17.17
C THR A 231 -9.46 -5.74 -16.86
N ALA A 232 -10.75 -5.57 -17.17
CA ALA A 232 -11.72 -6.66 -17.04
C ALA A 232 -11.37 -7.87 -17.95
N ASP A 233 -10.86 -7.60 -19.17
CA ASP A 233 -10.45 -8.65 -20.10
C ASP A 233 -9.21 -9.41 -19.57
N GLU A 234 -8.24 -8.69 -19.02
CA GLU A 234 -7.07 -9.29 -18.37
C GLU A 234 -7.49 -10.15 -17.17
N LEU A 235 -8.42 -9.66 -16.32
CA LEU A 235 -8.98 -10.42 -15.22
C LEU A 235 -9.67 -11.71 -15.70
N ALA A 236 -10.52 -11.62 -16.72
CA ALA A 236 -11.21 -12.78 -17.30
C ALA A 236 -10.20 -13.81 -17.84
N ARG A 237 -9.13 -13.35 -18.49
CA ARG A 237 -8.04 -14.23 -18.95
C ARG A 237 -7.31 -14.89 -17.80
N MET A 238 -7.04 -14.17 -16.71
CA MET A 238 -6.42 -14.74 -15.51
C MET A 238 -7.30 -15.80 -14.85
N GLN A 239 -8.62 -15.61 -14.85
CA GLN A 239 -9.60 -16.59 -14.35
C GLN A 239 -9.68 -17.83 -15.24
N ALA A 240 -9.60 -17.66 -16.56
CA ALA A 240 -9.61 -18.76 -17.52
C ALA A 240 -8.27 -19.52 -17.60
N THR A 241 -7.19 -18.92 -17.12
CA THR A 241 -5.83 -19.48 -17.18
C THR A 241 -5.16 -19.42 -15.79
N ARG A 242 -4.03 -18.70 -15.65
CA ARG A 242 -3.35 -18.44 -14.39
C ARG A 242 -2.93 -16.98 -14.34
N THR A 243 -3.06 -16.35 -13.17
CA THR A 243 -2.63 -14.96 -12.94
C THR A 243 -1.20 -14.74 -13.41
N ARG A 244 -0.27 -15.62 -13.00
CA ARG A 244 1.16 -15.47 -13.30
C ARG A 244 1.46 -15.50 -14.80
N GLN A 245 0.74 -16.33 -15.55
CA GLN A 245 0.89 -16.39 -17.00
C GLN A 245 0.50 -15.06 -17.67
N VAL A 246 -0.62 -14.47 -17.26
CA VAL A 246 -1.04 -13.17 -17.81
C VAL A 246 -0.09 -12.05 -17.38
N LEU A 247 0.39 -12.06 -16.13
CA LEU A 247 1.41 -11.12 -15.66
C LEU A 247 2.69 -11.19 -16.50
N ASP A 248 3.19 -12.39 -16.79
CA ASP A 248 4.36 -12.59 -17.65
C ASP A 248 4.16 -12.01 -19.06
N GLU A 249 2.95 -12.12 -19.61
CA GLU A 249 2.63 -11.55 -20.91
C GLU A 249 2.54 -10.02 -20.85
N LEU A 250 1.93 -9.45 -19.81
CA LEU A 250 1.87 -8.01 -19.59
C LEU A 250 3.27 -7.41 -19.42
N GLN A 251 4.17 -8.08 -18.69
CA GLN A 251 5.57 -7.67 -18.53
C GLN A 251 6.31 -7.51 -19.87
N ARG A 252 5.94 -8.29 -20.89
CA ARG A 252 6.54 -8.22 -22.24
C ARG A 252 5.78 -7.28 -23.17
N SER A 253 4.62 -6.78 -22.76
CA SER A 253 3.77 -5.94 -23.58
C SER A 253 4.24 -4.47 -23.54
N PRO A 254 4.17 -3.72 -24.64
CA PRO A 254 4.52 -2.30 -24.63
C PRO A 254 3.63 -1.43 -23.72
N ALA A 255 2.39 -1.87 -23.45
CA ALA A 255 1.42 -1.10 -22.67
C ALA A 255 1.65 -1.17 -21.15
N VAL A 256 2.41 -2.17 -20.67
CA VAL A 256 2.63 -2.41 -19.23
C VAL A 256 4.12 -2.48 -18.92
N GLY A 257 4.90 -3.12 -19.79
CA GLY A 257 6.35 -3.16 -19.72
C GLY A 257 6.90 -4.01 -18.58
N PRO A 258 8.23 -4.21 -18.53
CA PRO A 258 8.89 -5.11 -17.58
C PRO A 258 8.69 -4.68 -16.12
N LEU A 259 8.51 -3.38 -15.88
CA LEU A 259 8.27 -2.82 -14.56
C LEU A 259 6.79 -2.84 -14.16
N MET A 260 5.90 -3.39 -14.98
CA MET A 260 4.47 -3.51 -14.70
C MET A 260 3.81 -2.19 -14.28
N LEU A 261 3.97 -1.16 -15.12
CA LEU A 261 3.36 0.16 -14.86
C LEU A 261 1.83 0.07 -14.89
N THR A 262 1.21 0.70 -13.89
CA THR A 262 -0.24 0.89 -13.85
C THR A 262 -0.58 2.24 -14.48
N ASP A 263 -0.81 2.23 -15.78
CA ASP A 263 -1.23 3.41 -16.55
C ASP A 263 -2.77 3.49 -16.65
N PRO A 264 -3.43 4.48 -16.03
CA PRO A 264 -4.88 4.69 -16.16
C PRO A 264 -5.37 4.97 -17.59
N GLY A 265 -4.47 5.41 -18.48
CA GLY A 265 -4.75 5.77 -19.87
C GLY A 265 -4.68 4.61 -20.87
N ARG A 266 -4.32 3.40 -20.43
CA ARG A 266 -4.21 2.22 -21.31
C ARG A 266 -5.52 1.49 -21.58
#